data_AF-A0A6P8P5W4-F1
#
_entry.id   AF-A0A6P8P5W4-F1
#
_cell.length_a   1.000
_cell.length_b   1.000
_cell.length_c   1.000
_cell.angle_alpha   90.00
_cell.angle_beta   90.00
_cell.angle_gamma   90.00
#
_symmetry.space_group_name_H-M   'P 1'
#
loop_
_entity.id
_entity.type
_entity.pdbx_description
1 polymer ?
#
loop_
_entity_poly.entity_id
_entity_poly.type
_entity_poly.pdbx_seq_one_letter_code
_entity_poly.pdbx_strand_id
1 'polypeptide(L)'
;MKGPLFMVLMSVCWAEYHMLNFSLEPGRIIHIQENGPRLSVEAEQTKVISHRSGNATLPCKFVGDFSAAGSGSHKIRIKWTKLTSDYLKEVDVFVAMGHLKRSYGSYQGRVYLQGASENDASLVITDITLDDYGRYKCEVIEGLEDDTIVIGLDLQGVVFPYFPRLGRYHLNFHEAQQACQDQDSIIASFDQLYDAWRSGLDWCNAGWLNDGSVQYPITNPREPCGGRNTVPGVRNYGYRDKDRNRYDVFCFTSNFKGRFYYLIHPTKLTYEEAVQACLNDGSQIAKVGQMFAAWKLLGYDRCDSGWLADGSVRYPISRPRKRCSPEEAAVRFVGFPDKKHKLYGVYCFRAQN
;
A
#
# COMPACT_ATOMS: atom_id res chain seq x y z
N MET A 1 -104.48 -17.31 50.22
CA MET A 1 -105.35 -16.46 49.36
C MET A 1 -104.50 -15.38 48.71
N LYS A 2 -104.62 -15.22 47.38
CA LYS A 2 -104.52 -14.00 46.56
C LYS A 2 -103.24 -13.11 46.64
N GLY A 3 -102.59 -12.91 45.48
CA GLY A 3 -101.70 -11.76 45.19
C GLY A 3 -102.50 -10.47 44.92
N PRO A 4 -102.00 -9.43 44.20
CA PRO A 4 -100.93 -9.44 43.17
C PRO A 4 -99.64 -8.72 43.69
N LEU A 5 -98.69 -8.12 42.95
CA LEU A 5 -98.55 -7.71 41.53
C LEU A 5 -97.05 -7.76 41.09
N PHE A 6 -96.76 -7.38 39.84
CA PHE A 6 -95.44 -7.42 39.19
C PHE A 6 -94.95 -6.00 38.80
N MET A 7 -93.65 -5.72 38.89
CA MET A 7 -92.99 -4.74 38.03
C MET A 7 -91.50 -5.08 37.85
N VAL A 8 -91.03 -5.17 36.61
CA VAL A 8 -89.64 -5.48 36.26
C VAL A 8 -88.92 -4.18 35.91
N LEU A 9 -87.74 -3.98 36.47
CA LEU A 9 -86.82 -2.89 36.10
C LEU A 9 -85.53 -3.49 35.52
N MET A 10 -85.43 -3.45 34.19
CA MET A 10 -84.18 -3.70 33.48
C MET A 10 -83.36 -2.40 33.49
N SER A 11 -82.23 -2.39 34.20
CA SER A 11 -81.28 -1.28 34.16
C SER A 11 -80.18 -1.59 33.15
N VAL A 12 -79.99 -0.72 32.17
CA VAL A 12 -78.94 -0.82 31.15
C VAL A 12 -77.96 0.32 31.40
N CYS A 13 -76.74 0.00 31.81
CA CYS A 13 -75.70 1.00 32.07
C CYS A 13 -74.77 1.10 30.86
N TRP A 14 -74.78 2.27 30.20
CA TRP A 14 -73.82 2.62 29.14
C TRP A 14 -72.77 3.57 29.71
N ALA A 15 -71.50 3.34 29.38
CA ALA A 15 -70.40 4.17 29.86
C ALA A 15 -70.25 5.44 28.99
N GLU A 16 -70.27 6.61 29.62
CA GLU A 16 -70.04 7.89 28.95
C GLU A 16 -68.55 8.14 28.71
N TYR A 17 -68.18 8.40 27.45
CA TYR A 17 -66.85 8.88 27.07
C TYR A 17 -66.89 10.41 26.93
N HIS A 18 -66.19 11.13 27.82
CA HIS A 18 -66.04 12.58 27.71
C HIS A 18 -65.07 12.97 26.59
N MET A 19 -65.59 13.73 25.61
CA MET A 19 -64.79 14.42 24.59
C MET A 19 -64.05 15.62 25.19
N LEU A 20 -62.74 15.69 24.97
CA LEU A 20 -61.94 16.91 25.17
C LEU A 20 -61.38 17.38 23.83
N ASN A 21 -61.85 18.54 23.36
CA ASN A 21 -61.33 19.19 22.17
C ASN A 21 -59.88 19.64 22.40
N PHE A 22 -58.97 19.27 21.49
CA PHE A 22 -57.65 19.87 21.40
C PHE A 22 -57.51 20.61 20.06
N SER A 23 -57.35 21.92 20.13
CA SER A 23 -57.14 22.78 18.96
C SER A 23 -55.72 22.63 18.43
N LEU A 24 -55.58 22.15 17.20
CA LEU A 24 -54.30 22.08 16.48
C LEU A 24 -53.90 23.47 15.98
N GLU A 25 -52.82 24.02 16.55
CA GLU A 25 -52.07 25.13 15.96
C GLU A 25 -51.52 24.72 14.59
N PRO A 26 -51.45 25.62 13.59
CA PRO A 26 -50.88 25.31 12.28
C PRO A 26 -49.37 25.02 12.43
N GLY A 27 -48.98 23.81 12.05
CA GLY A 27 -47.61 23.32 12.20
C GLY A 27 -46.58 24.27 11.58
N ARG A 28 -45.66 24.75 12.43
CA ARG A 28 -44.54 25.62 12.02
C ARG A 28 -43.57 24.80 11.16
N ILE A 29 -43.74 24.86 9.84
CA ILE A 29 -42.82 24.23 8.88
C ILE A 29 -41.45 24.90 9.04
N ILE A 30 -40.52 24.20 9.69
CA ILE A 30 -39.12 24.59 9.71
C ILE A 30 -38.56 24.19 8.35
N HIS A 31 -38.36 25.18 7.49
CA HIS A 31 -37.45 25.00 6.36
C HIS A 31 -36.04 24.87 6.93
N ILE A 32 -35.60 23.62 7.14
CA ILE A 32 -34.18 23.30 7.25
C ILE A 32 -33.61 23.56 5.86
N GLN A 33 -33.18 24.80 5.64
CA GLN A 33 -32.28 25.10 4.54
C GLN A 33 -30.96 24.43 4.93
N GLU A 34 -30.73 23.26 4.33
CA GLU A 34 -29.50 22.48 4.52
C GLU A 34 -28.36 23.24 3.82
N ASN A 35 -27.87 24.26 4.52
CA ASN A 35 -26.61 24.90 4.19
C ASN A 35 -25.57 23.78 4.16
N GLY A 36 -24.75 23.74 3.10
CA GLY A 36 -23.74 22.70 2.92
C GLY A 36 -22.76 22.61 4.10
N PRO A 37 -21.98 21.53 4.17
CA PRO A 37 -21.07 21.28 5.28
C PRO A 37 -20.19 22.51 5.53
N ARG A 38 -20.24 23.02 6.77
CA ARG A 38 -19.55 24.23 7.22
C ARG A 38 -18.03 24.12 7.19
N LEU A 39 -17.53 22.89 7.19
CA LEU A 39 -16.14 22.52 6.96
C LEU A 39 -16.13 21.47 5.85
N SER A 40 -15.31 21.67 4.82
CA SER A 40 -15.06 20.67 3.79
C SER A 40 -13.58 20.57 3.46
N VAL A 41 -13.11 19.34 3.18
CA VAL A 41 -11.72 19.02 2.89
C VAL A 41 -11.56 18.56 1.44
N GLU A 42 -10.69 19.25 0.70
CA GLU A 42 -10.44 19.03 -0.72
C GLU A 42 -8.95 18.74 -0.99
N ALA A 43 -8.70 18.01 -2.09
CA ALA A 43 -7.36 17.75 -2.59
C ALA A 43 -7.34 17.85 -4.11
N GLU A 44 -6.38 18.60 -4.65
CA GLU A 44 -6.16 18.75 -6.09
C GLU A 44 -5.86 17.41 -6.79
N GLN A 45 -5.24 16.48 -6.06
CA GLN A 45 -4.98 15.11 -6.51
C GLN A 45 -5.07 14.12 -5.34
N THR A 46 -5.79 13.02 -5.53
CA THR A 46 -5.93 11.92 -4.55
C THR A 46 -4.86 10.84 -4.69
N LYS A 47 -3.90 11.02 -5.61
CA LYS A 47 -2.75 10.13 -5.83
C LYS A 47 -1.50 10.98 -6.07
N VAL A 48 -0.45 10.75 -5.29
CA VAL A 48 0.86 11.40 -5.36
C VAL A 48 1.90 10.31 -5.66
N ILE A 49 2.78 10.55 -6.63
CA ILE A 49 3.86 9.62 -6.97
C ILE A 49 5.18 10.24 -6.55
N SER A 50 5.99 9.48 -5.80
CA SER A 50 7.37 9.85 -5.48
C SER A 50 8.31 8.64 -5.65
N HIS A 51 9.50 8.68 -5.08
CA HIS A 51 10.51 7.62 -5.12
C HIS A 51 11.22 7.53 -3.77
N ARG A 52 11.82 6.37 -3.46
CA ARG A 52 12.61 6.18 -2.24
C ARG A 52 13.73 7.23 -2.13
N SER A 53 13.88 7.79 -0.94
CA SER A 53 14.70 8.96 -0.60
C SER A 53 14.37 10.27 -1.32
N GLY A 54 13.25 10.34 -2.05
CA GLY A 54 12.63 11.58 -2.44
C GLY A 54 11.79 12.19 -1.31
N ASN A 55 11.10 13.26 -1.64
CA ASN A 55 10.08 13.89 -0.79
C ASN A 55 8.70 13.77 -1.48
N ALA A 56 7.63 13.90 -0.72
CA ALA A 56 6.27 14.02 -1.25
C ALA A 56 5.49 15.05 -0.43
N THR A 57 4.54 15.70 -1.09
CA THR A 57 3.53 16.53 -0.45
C THR A 57 2.18 15.87 -0.71
N LEU A 58 1.46 15.54 0.35
CA LEU A 58 0.10 15.01 0.28
C LEU A 58 -0.87 16.19 0.39
N PRO A 59 -1.52 16.61 -0.72
CA PRO A 59 -2.29 17.85 -0.73
C PRO A 59 -3.58 17.70 0.08
N CYS A 60 -3.80 18.58 1.05
CA CYS A 60 -5.02 18.64 1.83
C CYS A 60 -5.31 20.11 2.13
N LYS A 61 -6.37 20.65 1.54
CA LYS A 61 -6.87 22.00 1.80
C LYS A 61 -8.25 21.89 2.41
N PHE A 62 -8.65 22.87 3.22
CA PHE A 62 -9.98 22.89 3.80
C PHE A 62 -10.63 24.26 3.64
N VAL A 63 -11.94 24.29 3.45
CA VAL A 63 -12.74 25.51 3.40
C VAL A 63 -13.74 25.44 4.54
N GLY A 64 -13.87 26.52 5.31
CA GLY A 64 -14.89 26.62 6.32
C GLY A 64 -15.30 28.06 6.64
N ASP A 65 -16.51 28.22 7.17
CA ASP A 65 -17.05 29.52 7.55
C ASP A 65 -16.66 29.88 8.99
N PHE A 66 -15.38 30.26 9.15
CA PHE A 66 -14.78 30.65 10.43
C PHE A 66 -15.30 32.00 10.98
N SER A 67 -16.34 32.61 10.36
CA SER A 67 -16.80 33.96 10.66
C SER A 67 -17.99 34.04 11.63
N ALA A 68 -18.67 32.92 11.92
CA ALA A 68 -19.98 32.91 12.59
C ALA A 68 -20.00 32.53 14.09
N ALA A 69 -18.88 32.14 14.69
CA ALA A 69 -18.83 31.63 16.08
C ALA A 69 -18.33 32.68 17.09
N GLY A 70 -19.24 33.27 17.86
CA GLY A 70 -18.89 34.22 18.91
C GLY A 70 -18.17 33.59 20.12
N SER A 71 -17.01 34.14 20.47
CA SER A 71 -16.38 34.04 21.80
C SER A 71 -15.98 32.63 22.33
N GLY A 72 -15.72 31.66 21.46
CA GLY A 72 -15.04 30.40 21.81
C GLY A 72 -13.85 30.15 20.89
N SER A 73 -12.68 29.73 21.42
CA SER A 73 -11.51 29.47 20.56
C SER A 73 -11.63 28.12 19.84
N HIS A 74 -12.42 28.08 18.77
CA HIS A 74 -12.49 26.95 17.85
C HIS A 74 -11.14 26.85 17.12
N LYS A 75 -10.28 25.97 17.64
CA LYS A 75 -8.93 25.74 17.11
C LYS A 75 -8.98 24.53 16.19
N ILE A 76 -8.76 24.77 14.90
CA ILE A 76 -8.65 23.73 13.89
C ILE A 76 -7.58 22.71 14.32
N ARG A 77 -7.96 21.44 14.31
CA ARG A 77 -7.07 20.31 14.54
C ARG A 77 -6.93 19.53 13.25
N ILE A 78 -5.70 19.39 12.79
CA ILE A 78 -5.34 18.59 11.63
C ILE A 78 -4.74 17.28 12.12
N LYS A 79 -5.26 16.16 11.65
CA LYS A 79 -4.77 14.81 11.95
C LYS A 79 -4.48 14.09 10.64
N TRP A 80 -3.30 13.50 10.56
CA TRP A 80 -2.87 12.63 9.47
C TRP A 80 -2.64 11.23 10.01
N THR A 81 -3.29 10.25 9.41
CA THR A 81 -3.07 8.82 9.69
C THR A 81 -2.75 8.07 8.41
N LYS A 82 -2.06 6.94 8.53
CA LYS A 82 -1.85 5.98 7.45
C LYS A 82 -2.78 4.79 7.65
N LEU A 83 -3.51 4.42 6.61
CA LEU A 83 -4.37 3.23 6.60
C LEU A 83 -3.48 1.98 6.43
N THR A 84 -3.79 0.91 7.18
CA THR A 84 -3.18 -0.41 6.95
C THR A 84 -3.64 -1.02 5.62
N SER A 85 -2.90 -2.00 5.09
CA SER A 85 -3.18 -2.61 3.77
C SER A 85 -4.54 -3.31 3.69
N ASP A 86 -5.10 -3.71 4.84
CA ASP A 86 -6.44 -4.28 4.98
C ASP A 86 -7.54 -3.21 5.21
N TYR A 87 -7.17 -1.93 5.30
CA TYR A 87 -8.02 -0.78 5.61
C TYR A 87 -8.73 -0.84 6.98
N LEU A 88 -8.34 -1.77 7.86
CA LEU A 88 -9.02 -1.99 9.14
C LEU A 88 -8.48 -1.12 10.30
N LYS A 89 -7.31 -0.51 10.14
CA LYS A 89 -6.64 0.26 11.19
C LYS A 89 -5.99 1.53 10.64
N GLU A 90 -5.96 2.54 11.49
CA GLU A 90 -5.24 3.79 11.26
C GLU A 90 -4.00 3.84 12.15
N VAL A 91 -2.84 4.17 11.57
CA VAL A 91 -1.59 4.43 12.28
C VAL A 91 -1.37 5.94 12.30
N ASP A 92 -1.24 6.54 13.49
CA ASP A 92 -0.95 7.97 13.61
C ASP A 92 0.36 8.33 12.90
N VAL A 93 0.33 9.40 12.09
CA VAL A 93 1.49 9.95 11.37
C VAL A 93 1.87 11.30 11.96
N PHE A 94 0.90 12.23 11.99
CA PHE A 94 1.10 13.60 12.42
C PHE A 94 -0.19 14.23 12.95
N VAL A 95 -0.08 15.08 13.98
CA VAL A 95 -1.19 15.88 14.52
C VAL A 95 -0.71 17.32 14.73
N ALA A 96 -1.53 18.30 14.33
CA ALA A 96 -1.36 19.71 14.66
C ALA A 96 -2.63 20.32 15.24
N MET A 97 -2.47 21.26 16.18
CA MET A 97 -3.54 22.08 16.74
C MET A 97 -2.93 23.45 17.13
N GLY A 98 -3.08 24.43 16.23
CA GLY A 98 -2.33 25.70 16.31
C GLY A 98 -0.81 25.46 16.34
N HIS A 99 -0.12 25.97 17.36
CA HIS A 99 1.33 25.80 17.51
C HIS A 99 1.76 24.41 18.01
N LEU A 100 0.84 23.62 18.58
CA LEU A 100 1.15 22.27 19.04
C LEU A 100 1.22 21.33 17.84
N LYS A 101 2.38 20.71 17.61
CA LYS A 101 2.65 19.78 16.49
C LYS A 101 3.32 18.53 17.03
N ARG A 102 2.90 17.35 16.57
CA ARG A 102 3.46 16.05 17.01
C ARG A 102 3.47 15.04 15.86
N SER A 103 4.63 14.43 15.63
CA SER A 103 4.83 13.30 14.72
C SER A 103 5.03 11.99 15.50
N TYR A 104 4.72 10.87 14.85
CA TYR A 104 4.61 9.55 15.48
C TYR A 104 5.42 8.49 14.73
N GLY A 105 5.88 7.45 15.44
CA GLY A 105 6.59 6.30 14.85
C GLY A 105 7.79 6.71 13.98
N SER A 106 7.94 6.03 12.83
CA SER A 106 9.01 6.27 11.85
C SER A 106 8.90 7.61 11.10
N TYR A 107 7.86 8.42 11.35
CA TYR A 107 7.67 9.74 10.74
C TYR A 107 8.31 10.87 11.56
N GLN A 108 8.81 10.57 12.77
CA GLN A 108 9.45 11.56 13.62
C GLN A 108 10.68 12.18 12.93
N GLY A 109 10.71 13.52 12.90
CA GLY A 109 11.73 14.30 12.18
C GLY A 109 11.59 14.36 10.65
N ARG A 110 10.65 13.60 10.05
CA ARG A 110 10.46 13.51 8.58
C ARG A 110 9.18 14.15 8.05
N VAL A 111 8.24 14.56 8.93
CA VAL A 111 6.93 15.07 8.51
C VAL A 111 6.58 16.41 9.13
N TYR A 112 5.97 17.30 8.33
CA TYR A 112 5.50 18.62 8.72
C TYR A 112 4.40 19.13 7.78
N LEU A 113 3.59 20.09 8.23
CA LEU A 113 2.61 20.77 7.36
C LEU A 113 3.34 21.75 6.43
N GLN A 114 2.94 21.78 5.16
CA GLN A 114 3.47 22.71 4.17
C GLN A 114 3.21 24.17 4.55
N GLY A 115 1.96 24.51 4.91
CA GLY A 115 1.60 25.83 5.42
C GLY A 115 1.68 26.95 4.36
N ALA A 116 1.30 26.66 3.12
CA ALA A 116 1.26 27.65 2.04
C ALA A 116 0.13 28.69 2.22
N SER A 117 -0.89 28.39 3.02
CA SER A 117 -1.95 29.30 3.47
C SER A 117 -2.50 28.86 4.83
N GLU A 118 -3.36 29.67 5.46
CA GLU A 118 -4.02 29.29 6.73
C GLU A 118 -4.91 28.04 6.58
N ASN A 119 -5.46 27.85 5.38
CA ASN A 119 -6.32 26.74 4.96
C ASN A 119 -5.55 25.51 4.44
N ASP A 120 -4.21 25.49 4.56
CA ASP A 120 -3.35 24.42 4.04
C ASP A 120 -2.97 23.40 5.12
N ALA A 121 -3.61 22.24 5.06
CA ALA A 121 -3.34 21.07 5.89
C ALA A 121 -2.40 20.04 5.21
N SER A 122 -1.81 20.37 4.06
CA SER A 122 -0.99 19.45 3.26
C SER A 122 0.23 18.95 4.04
N LEU A 123 0.45 17.63 4.04
CA LEU A 123 1.55 16.99 4.75
C LEU A 123 2.75 16.79 3.82
N VAL A 124 3.89 17.37 4.17
CA VAL A 124 5.17 17.05 3.56
C VAL A 124 5.79 15.87 4.28
N ILE A 125 6.26 14.87 3.52
CA ILE A 125 7.04 13.73 4.00
C ILE A 125 8.41 13.77 3.30
N THR A 126 9.48 13.73 4.08
CA THR A 126 10.88 13.73 3.60
C THR A 126 11.57 12.38 3.79
N ASP A 127 12.62 12.15 3.00
CA ASP A 127 13.40 10.90 2.94
C ASP A 127 12.50 9.65 2.94
N ILE A 128 11.73 9.52 1.87
CA ILE A 128 10.70 8.48 1.70
C ILE A 128 11.32 7.08 1.73
N THR A 129 10.75 6.21 2.55
CA THR A 129 11.09 4.79 2.66
C THR A 129 10.13 3.93 1.85
N LEU A 130 10.44 2.64 1.65
CA LEU A 130 9.48 1.71 1.02
C LEU A 130 8.20 1.58 1.86
N ASP A 131 8.33 1.60 3.19
CA ASP A 131 7.23 1.51 4.13
C ASP A 131 6.35 2.78 4.21
N ASP A 132 6.74 3.87 3.55
CA ASP A 132 5.87 5.06 3.38
C ASP A 132 4.88 4.88 2.19
N TYR A 133 4.98 3.83 1.37
CA TYR A 133 3.92 3.51 0.38
C TYR A 133 2.58 3.23 1.09
N GLY A 134 1.49 3.84 0.64
CA GLY A 134 0.15 3.49 1.09
C GLY A 134 -0.88 4.61 0.98
N ARG A 135 -2.00 4.46 1.69
CA ARG A 135 -3.09 5.45 1.72
C ARG A 135 -3.04 6.23 3.03
N TYR A 136 -3.12 7.55 2.93
CA TYR A 136 -3.06 8.48 4.05
C TYR A 136 -4.37 9.25 4.15
N LYS A 137 -4.96 9.30 5.34
CA LYS A 137 -6.17 10.08 5.62
C LYS A 137 -5.77 11.41 6.24
N CYS A 138 -6.16 12.51 5.61
CA CYS A 138 -6.21 13.83 6.22
C CYS A 138 -7.59 13.99 6.87
N GLU A 139 -7.61 14.41 8.13
CA GLU A 139 -8.80 14.61 8.96
C GLU A 139 -8.69 16.00 9.57
N VAL A 140 -9.57 16.91 9.18
CA VAL A 140 -9.62 18.29 9.68
C VAL A 140 -10.85 18.41 10.56
N ILE A 141 -10.65 18.90 11.79
CA ILE A 141 -11.67 18.93 12.84
C ILE A 141 -11.77 20.34 13.40
N GLU A 142 -12.99 20.89 13.45
CA GLU A 142 -13.32 22.13 14.12
C GLU A 142 -14.50 21.91 15.11
N GLY A 143 -14.18 21.86 16.41
CA GLY A 143 -15.20 21.69 17.45
C GLY A 143 -15.87 20.32 17.41
N LEU A 144 -17.03 20.24 16.76
CA LEU A 144 -17.83 19.02 16.54
C LEU A 144 -18.01 18.68 15.05
N GLU A 145 -17.47 19.51 14.16
CA GLU A 145 -17.56 19.33 12.71
C GLU A 145 -16.21 18.79 12.22
N ASP A 146 -16.23 17.72 11.43
CA ASP A 146 -15.05 17.11 10.82
C ASP A 146 -15.32 16.69 9.38
N ASP A 147 -14.30 16.77 8.53
CA ASP A 147 -14.31 16.20 7.18
C ASP A 147 -12.92 15.61 6.84
N THR A 148 -12.88 14.68 5.90
CA THR A 148 -11.71 13.85 5.63
C THR A 148 -11.48 13.58 4.15
N ILE A 149 -10.21 13.43 3.77
CA ILE A 149 -9.83 12.98 2.43
C ILE A 149 -8.70 11.93 2.48
N VAL A 150 -8.75 10.95 1.58
CA VAL A 150 -7.75 9.87 1.51
C VAL A 150 -6.90 10.01 0.24
N ILE A 151 -5.60 10.20 0.44
CA ILE A 151 -4.60 10.39 -0.62
C ILE A 151 -3.66 9.18 -0.66
N GLY A 152 -3.42 8.64 -1.84
CA GLY A 152 -2.42 7.59 -2.04
C GLY A 152 -1.02 8.17 -2.27
N LEU A 153 -0.03 7.66 -1.54
CA LEU A 153 1.39 7.83 -1.83
C LEU A 153 1.90 6.57 -2.53
N ASP A 154 2.08 6.69 -3.84
CA ASP A 154 2.66 5.70 -4.71
C ASP A 154 4.17 5.92 -4.86
N LEU A 155 4.93 4.83 -5.03
CA LEU A 155 6.37 4.88 -5.26
C LEU A 155 6.69 4.38 -6.67
N GLN A 156 7.51 5.12 -7.40
CA GLN A 156 8.14 4.62 -8.62
C GLN A 156 9.02 3.42 -8.26
N GLY A 157 8.80 2.29 -8.93
CA GLY A 157 9.47 1.05 -8.59
C GLY A 157 9.15 -0.09 -9.53
N VAL A 158 9.41 -1.31 -9.06
CA VAL A 158 9.25 -2.54 -9.82
C VAL A 158 8.80 -3.68 -8.90
N VAL A 159 7.77 -4.40 -9.33
CA VAL A 159 7.37 -5.68 -8.73
C VAL A 159 8.16 -6.80 -9.39
N PHE A 160 8.66 -7.73 -8.58
CA PHE A 160 9.31 -8.94 -9.05
C PHE A 160 8.87 -10.18 -8.26
N PRO A 161 8.71 -11.34 -8.92
CA PRO A 161 8.45 -12.60 -8.22
C PRO A 161 9.71 -13.11 -7.53
N TYR A 162 9.54 -13.69 -6.35
CA TYR A 162 10.62 -14.27 -5.55
C TYR A 162 10.21 -15.60 -4.91
N PHE A 163 11.15 -16.55 -4.91
CA PHE A 163 11.09 -17.80 -4.16
C PHE A 163 12.50 -18.15 -3.65
N PRO A 164 12.63 -18.80 -2.48
CA PRO A 164 13.92 -19.07 -1.86
C PRO A 164 14.62 -20.27 -2.52
N ARG A 165 15.89 -20.51 -2.15
CA ARG A 165 16.69 -21.67 -2.60
C ARG A 165 16.00 -23.03 -2.40
N LEU A 166 15.16 -23.16 -1.37
CA LEU A 166 14.41 -24.39 -1.07
C LEU A 166 13.37 -24.75 -2.14
N GLY A 167 13.02 -23.80 -3.01
CA GLY A 167 12.08 -23.99 -4.11
C GLY A 167 10.83 -23.13 -3.97
N ARG A 168 9.89 -23.34 -4.90
CA ARG A 168 8.60 -22.64 -4.96
C ARG A 168 7.66 -23.10 -3.84
N TYR A 169 6.75 -22.24 -3.42
CA TYR A 169 5.71 -22.54 -2.44
C TYR A 169 6.22 -23.00 -1.06
N HIS A 170 7.36 -22.43 -0.64
CA HIS A 170 7.97 -22.72 0.66
C HIS A 170 7.79 -21.63 1.72
N LEU A 171 7.32 -20.42 1.34
CA LEU A 171 7.21 -19.28 2.26
C LEU A 171 5.78 -19.13 2.81
N ASN A 172 5.61 -19.11 4.14
CA ASN A 172 4.42 -18.51 4.76
C ASN A 172 4.48 -16.97 4.67
N PHE A 173 3.46 -16.26 5.16
CA PHE A 173 3.38 -14.80 4.98
C PHE A 173 4.53 -14.05 5.68
N HIS A 174 4.92 -14.50 6.88
CA HIS A 174 5.97 -13.86 7.67
C HIS A 174 7.36 -14.14 7.09
N GLU A 175 7.62 -15.39 6.66
CA GLU A 175 8.81 -15.76 5.91
C GLU A 175 8.90 -15.00 4.57
N ALA A 176 7.77 -14.77 3.89
CA ALA A 176 7.69 -13.98 2.67
C ALA A 176 7.99 -12.49 2.90
N GLN A 177 7.54 -11.91 4.01
CA GLN A 177 7.87 -10.55 4.40
C GLN A 177 9.37 -10.38 4.63
N GLN A 178 9.97 -11.27 5.41
CA GLN A 178 11.42 -11.26 5.66
C GLN A 178 12.20 -11.48 4.37
N ALA A 179 11.76 -12.41 3.51
CA ALA A 179 12.41 -12.69 2.23
C ALA A 179 12.47 -11.46 1.31
N CYS A 180 11.42 -10.63 1.25
CA CYS A 180 11.50 -9.37 0.51
C CYS A 180 12.46 -8.37 1.18
N GLN A 181 12.40 -8.21 2.52
CA GLN A 181 13.28 -7.29 3.26
C GLN A 181 14.76 -7.64 3.08
N ASP A 182 15.09 -8.93 3.14
CA ASP A 182 16.43 -9.46 2.87
C ASP A 182 16.94 -9.07 1.47
N GLN A 183 16.03 -8.90 0.50
CA GLN A 183 16.33 -8.50 -0.88
C GLN A 183 16.23 -6.99 -1.18
N ASP A 184 16.12 -6.13 -0.15
CA ASP A 184 15.93 -4.67 -0.29
C ASP A 184 14.60 -4.33 -1.00
N SER A 185 13.54 -4.94 -0.50
CA SER A 185 12.17 -4.82 -1.01
C SER A 185 11.14 -5.04 0.11
N ILE A 186 9.88 -4.72 -0.15
CA ILE A 186 8.73 -5.06 0.69
C ILE A 186 7.80 -6.02 -0.06
N ILE A 187 6.81 -6.63 0.60
CA ILE A 187 5.76 -7.36 -0.15
C ILE A 187 4.97 -6.33 -0.98
N ALA A 188 4.71 -6.64 -2.25
CA ALA A 188 3.94 -5.80 -3.14
C ALA A 188 2.47 -5.69 -2.70
N SER A 189 1.85 -4.54 -2.97
CA SER A 189 0.39 -4.39 -2.90
C SER A 189 -0.32 -5.01 -4.10
N PHE A 190 -1.63 -5.20 -4.00
CA PHE A 190 -2.45 -5.54 -5.16
C PHE A 190 -2.32 -4.51 -6.29
N ASP A 191 -2.39 -3.21 -5.97
CA ASP A 191 -2.26 -2.13 -6.96
C ASP A 191 -0.91 -2.21 -7.70
N GLN A 192 0.19 -2.45 -6.97
CA GLN A 192 1.52 -2.61 -7.55
C GLN A 192 1.61 -3.87 -8.44
N LEU A 193 1.03 -5.00 -8.03
CA LEU A 193 0.99 -6.21 -8.86
C LEU A 193 0.14 -6.00 -10.12
N TYR A 194 -1.01 -5.32 -9.98
CA TYR A 194 -1.91 -4.99 -11.08
C TYR A 194 -1.24 -4.06 -12.09
N ASP A 195 -0.51 -3.04 -11.64
CA ASP A 195 0.26 -2.14 -12.50
C ASP A 195 1.43 -2.84 -13.20
N ALA A 196 2.08 -3.79 -12.52
CA ALA A 196 3.08 -4.64 -13.14
C ALA A 196 2.49 -5.56 -14.22
N TRP A 197 1.32 -6.16 -13.97
CA TRP A 197 0.56 -6.95 -14.96
C TRP A 197 0.15 -6.12 -16.17
N ARG A 198 -0.41 -4.91 -15.95
CA ARG A 198 -0.71 -3.93 -17.02
C ARG A 198 0.53 -3.54 -17.82
N SER A 199 1.70 -3.59 -17.19
CA SER A 199 3.02 -3.36 -17.80
C SER A 199 3.66 -4.62 -18.42
N GLY A 200 2.92 -5.72 -18.53
CA GLY A 200 3.35 -6.95 -19.21
C GLY A 200 3.87 -8.08 -18.31
N LEU A 201 3.80 -7.96 -16.97
CA LEU A 201 4.23 -9.04 -16.08
C LEU A 201 3.32 -10.26 -16.20
N ASP A 202 3.90 -11.38 -16.66
CA ASP A 202 3.28 -12.70 -16.68
C ASP A 202 4.07 -13.64 -15.76
N TRP A 203 3.41 -14.19 -14.75
CA TRP A 203 4.01 -15.12 -13.81
C TRP A 203 3.00 -16.16 -13.32
N CYS A 204 3.29 -17.42 -13.59
CA CYS A 204 2.38 -18.56 -13.35
C CYS A 204 2.65 -19.27 -12.01
N ASN A 205 3.06 -18.52 -10.98
CA ASN A 205 3.12 -19.02 -9.61
C ASN A 205 2.31 -18.11 -8.69
N ALA A 206 1.48 -18.70 -7.84
CA ALA A 206 0.76 -17.99 -6.79
C ALA A 206 1.73 -17.42 -5.74
N GLY A 207 1.61 -16.13 -5.44
CA GLY A 207 2.48 -15.45 -4.47
C GLY A 207 1.70 -14.54 -3.52
N TRP A 208 2.25 -14.37 -2.31
CA TRP A 208 1.73 -13.45 -1.30
C TRP A 208 1.76 -11.98 -1.75
N LEU A 209 0.73 -11.24 -1.33
CA LEU A 209 0.63 -9.78 -1.38
C LEU A 209 0.48 -9.19 0.04
N ASN A 210 0.72 -7.89 0.18
CA ASN A 210 0.91 -7.23 1.49
C ASN A 210 -0.34 -7.20 2.40
N ASP A 211 -1.53 -7.43 1.86
CA ASP A 211 -2.80 -7.61 2.59
C ASP A 211 -2.93 -9.03 3.19
N GLY A 212 -2.19 -10.01 2.67
CA GLY A 212 -2.35 -11.43 2.97
C GLY A 212 -3.24 -12.18 1.97
N SER A 213 -3.60 -11.55 0.86
CA SER A 213 -4.12 -12.27 -0.30
C SER A 213 -2.98 -12.98 -1.05
N VAL A 214 -3.35 -13.99 -1.83
CA VAL A 214 -2.43 -14.76 -2.67
C VAL A 214 -2.93 -14.70 -4.10
N GLN A 215 -2.10 -14.20 -5.01
CA GLN A 215 -2.52 -13.90 -6.38
C GLN A 215 -1.41 -14.21 -7.39
N TYR A 216 -1.71 -14.21 -8.70
CA TYR A 216 -0.68 -14.24 -9.75
C TYR A 216 -1.14 -13.62 -11.09
N PRO A 217 -0.27 -12.87 -11.80
CA PRO A 217 -0.63 -12.16 -13.02
C PRO A 217 -0.42 -13.02 -14.28
N ILE A 218 -1.39 -13.07 -15.19
CA ILE A 218 -1.26 -13.74 -16.50
C ILE A 218 -1.64 -12.78 -17.62
N THR A 219 -0.72 -12.52 -18.55
CA THR A 219 -1.00 -11.79 -19.80
C THR A 219 -1.29 -12.76 -20.95
N ASN A 220 -0.69 -13.96 -20.93
CA ASN A 220 -0.81 -14.99 -21.95
C ASN A 220 -1.48 -16.28 -21.40
N PRO A 221 -2.81 -16.42 -21.53
CA PRO A 221 -3.58 -17.57 -21.04
C PRO A 221 -3.07 -18.91 -21.58
N ARG A 222 -2.97 -19.92 -20.69
CA ARG A 222 -2.42 -21.25 -21.02
C ARG A 222 -2.82 -22.28 -19.97
N GLU A 223 -2.88 -23.56 -20.37
CA GLU A 223 -3.35 -24.68 -19.53
C GLU A 223 -2.78 -24.70 -18.09
N PRO A 224 -1.45 -24.71 -17.86
CA PRO A 224 -0.91 -24.78 -16.50
C PRO A 224 -1.18 -23.53 -15.64
N CYS A 225 -1.79 -22.47 -16.21
CA CYS A 225 -1.96 -21.16 -15.62
C CYS A 225 -3.43 -20.72 -15.59
N GLY A 226 -4.33 -21.68 -15.33
CA GLY A 226 -5.77 -21.47 -15.25
C GLY A 226 -6.58 -21.85 -16.49
N GLY A 227 -5.95 -22.38 -17.55
CA GLY A 227 -6.63 -22.81 -18.78
C GLY A 227 -6.44 -21.85 -19.95
N ARG A 228 -6.33 -22.38 -21.18
CA ARG A 228 -6.18 -21.59 -22.43
C ARG A 228 -7.35 -20.66 -22.71
N ASN A 229 -8.56 -21.06 -22.32
CA ASN A 229 -9.80 -20.33 -22.64
C ASN A 229 -10.16 -19.26 -21.58
N THR A 230 -9.19 -18.78 -20.79
CA THR A 230 -9.41 -17.76 -19.76
C THR A 230 -8.95 -16.38 -20.22
N VAL A 231 -9.61 -15.32 -19.75
CA VAL A 231 -9.22 -13.93 -20.09
C VAL A 231 -7.93 -13.52 -19.36
N PRO A 232 -7.00 -12.75 -19.97
CA PRO A 232 -5.86 -12.18 -19.27
C PRO A 232 -6.28 -11.43 -18.00
N GLY A 233 -5.46 -11.50 -16.94
CA GLY A 233 -5.77 -10.85 -15.66
C GLY A 233 -4.94 -11.36 -14.49
N VAL A 234 -5.11 -10.71 -13.34
CA VAL A 234 -4.59 -11.19 -12.06
C VAL A 234 -5.55 -12.26 -11.51
N ARG A 235 -5.04 -13.47 -11.30
CA ARG A 235 -5.77 -14.61 -10.72
C ARG A 235 -5.71 -14.51 -9.20
N ASN A 236 -6.85 -14.52 -8.55
CA ASN A 236 -6.97 -14.31 -7.11
C ASN A 236 -7.31 -15.63 -6.39
N TYR A 237 -6.49 -16.05 -5.43
CA TYR A 237 -6.77 -17.19 -4.53
C TYR A 237 -7.41 -16.75 -3.21
N GLY A 238 -7.68 -15.46 -3.02
CA GLY A 238 -8.25 -14.88 -1.81
C GLY A 238 -7.23 -14.73 -0.67
N TYR A 239 -7.73 -14.31 0.49
CA TYR A 239 -6.98 -14.28 1.74
C TYR A 239 -6.64 -15.70 2.20
N ARG A 240 -5.42 -15.87 2.74
CA ARG A 240 -4.89 -17.17 3.16
C ARG A 240 -4.35 -17.12 4.58
N ASP A 241 -4.26 -18.30 5.21
CA ASP A 241 -3.74 -18.46 6.56
C ASP A 241 -2.25 -18.10 6.56
N LYS A 242 -1.91 -16.99 7.23
CA LYS A 242 -0.58 -16.35 7.21
C LYS A 242 0.51 -17.23 7.84
N ASP A 243 0.14 -18.14 8.74
CA ASP A 243 1.05 -19.04 9.44
C ASP A 243 1.20 -20.38 8.73
N ARG A 244 0.08 -20.95 8.24
CA ARG A 244 0.00 -22.33 7.74
C ARG A 244 0.17 -22.48 6.24
N ASN A 245 -0.35 -21.55 5.44
CA ASN A 245 -0.26 -21.68 3.98
C ASN A 245 1.13 -21.27 3.49
N ARG A 246 1.58 -21.85 2.37
CA ARG A 246 2.90 -21.59 1.79
C ARG A 246 2.81 -21.33 0.29
N TYR A 247 3.46 -20.25 -0.15
CA TYR A 247 3.42 -19.75 -1.52
C TYR A 247 4.77 -19.13 -1.91
N ASP A 248 4.86 -18.56 -3.11
CA ASP A 248 5.94 -17.63 -3.47
C ASP A 248 5.59 -16.24 -2.92
N VAL A 249 6.33 -15.19 -3.29
CA VAL A 249 5.98 -13.80 -2.96
C VAL A 249 6.24 -12.87 -4.14
N PHE A 250 5.40 -11.84 -4.28
CA PHE A 250 5.70 -10.70 -5.13
C PHE A 250 6.30 -9.60 -4.27
N CYS A 251 7.57 -9.26 -4.51
CA CYS A 251 8.26 -8.19 -3.81
C CYS A 251 8.24 -6.90 -4.65
N PHE A 252 8.13 -5.75 -3.99
CA PHE A 252 8.23 -4.43 -4.58
C PHE A 252 9.48 -3.70 -4.08
N THR A 253 10.21 -3.06 -4.99
CA THR A 253 11.37 -2.21 -4.68
C THR A 253 11.37 -0.94 -5.53
N SER A 254 12.14 0.06 -5.11
CA SER A 254 12.20 1.41 -5.69
C SER A 254 13.66 1.78 -6.02
N ASN A 255 13.91 3.03 -6.43
CA ASN A 255 15.26 3.58 -6.58
C ASN A 255 16.09 3.38 -5.30
N PHE A 256 17.41 3.32 -5.45
CA PHE A 256 18.37 3.22 -4.34
C PHE A 256 19.40 4.35 -4.41
N LYS A 257 20.00 4.70 -3.26
CA LYS A 257 21.19 5.56 -3.18
C LYS A 257 22.44 4.68 -3.25
N GLY A 258 23.11 4.66 -4.39
CA GLY A 258 24.31 3.84 -4.60
C GLY A 258 24.54 3.41 -6.05
N ARG A 259 25.54 2.56 -6.24
CA ARG A 259 25.94 2.01 -7.55
C ARG A 259 25.79 0.49 -7.57
N PHE A 260 24.91 -0.01 -8.42
CA PHE A 260 24.83 -1.41 -8.81
C PHE A 260 25.69 -1.67 -10.05
N TYR A 261 26.52 -2.73 -10.04
CA TYR A 261 27.41 -3.06 -11.16
C TYR A 261 27.84 -4.53 -11.14
N TYR A 262 28.20 -5.06 -12.30
CA TYR A 262 28.93 -6.32 -12.43
C TYR A 262 30.42 -6.08 -12.21
N LEU A 263 31.05 -6.83 -11.31
CA LEU A 263 32.49 -6.72 -11.05
C LEU A 263 33.28 -7.50 -12.12
N ILE A 264 34.18 -6.81 -12.80
CA ILE A 264 35.09 -7.42 -13.78
C ILE A 264 36.22 -8.11 -13.02
N HIS A 265 36.25 -9.45 -13.08
CA HIS A 265 37.24 -10.30 -12.42
C HIS A 265 37.91 -11.20 -13.48
N PRO A 266 39.23 -11.47 -13.40
CA PRO A 266 39.95 -12.25 -14.41
C PRO A 266 39.49 -13.71 -14.53
N THR A 267 38.91 -14.26 -13.46
CA THR A 267 38.37 -15.63 -13.41
C THR A 267 36.91 -15.64 -12.95
N LYS A 268 36.20 -16.73 -13.24
CA LYS A 268 34.91 -17.04 -12.63
C LYS A 268 35.09 -17.46 -11.16
N LEU A 269 34.06 -17.24 -10.35
CA LEU A 269 34.12 -17.21 -8.89
C LEU A 269 33.17 -18.26 -8.28
N THR A 270 33.56 -18.87 -7.16
CA THR A 270 32.59 -19.49 -6.24
C THR A 270 31.69 -18.42 -5.61
N TYR A 271 30.62 -18.81 -4.92
CA TYR A 271 29.80 -17.86 -4.18
C TYR A 271 30.60 -17.09 -3.10
N GLU A 272 31.49 -17.79 -2.39
CA GLU A 272 32.29 -17.21 -1.31
C GLU A 272 33.35 -16.25 -1.85
N GLU A 273 34.05 -16.64 -2.93
CA GLU A 273 34.98 -15.76 -3.64
C GLU A 273 34.27 -14.54 -4.22
N ALA A 274 33.03 -14.69 -4.69
CA ALA A 274 32.19 -13.58 -5.19
C ALA A 274 31.83 -12.57 -4.09
N VAL A 275 31.44 -13.04 -2.90
CA VAL A 275 31.21 -12.16 -1.73
C VAL A 275 32.50 -11.42 -1.38
N GLN A 276 33.62 -12.13 -1.26
CA GLN A 276 34.90 -11.52 -0.88
C GLN A 276 35.42 -10.54 -1.94
N ALA A 277 35.19 -10.81 -3.24
CA ALA A 277 35.58 -9.91 -4.32
C ALA A 277 34.83 -8.56 -4.26
N CYS A 278 33.53 -8.56 -3.94
CA CYS A 278 32.81 -7.30 -3.70
C CYS A 278 33.35 -6.56 -2.46
N LEU A 279 33.61 -7.26 -1.36
CA LEU A 279 34.15 -6.67 -0.13
C LEU A 279 35.53 -6.03 -0.36
N ASN A 280 36.41 -6.71 -1.09
CA ASN A 280 37.74 -6.19 -1.45
C ASN A 280 37.68 -4.95 -2.36
N ASP A 281 36.62 -4.81 -3.16
CA ASP A 281 36.33 -3.60 -3.96
C ASP A 281 35.63 -2.48 -3.14
N GLY A 282 35.46 -2.64 -1.82
CA GLY A 282 34.77 -1.65 -0.99
C GLY A 282 33.27 -1.59 -1.28
N SER A 283 32.65 -2.74 -1.52
CA SER A 283 31.24 -2.91 -1.85
C SER A 283 30.68 -4.18 -1.20
N GLN A 284 29.38 -4.44 -1.37
CA GLN A 284 28.74 -5.67 -0.90
C GLN A 284 28.22 -6.46 -2.11
N ILE A 285 27.99 -7.78 -1.96
CA ILE A 285 27.29 -8.54 -2.99
C ILE A 285 25.86 -7.98 -3.14
N ALA A 286 25.43 -7.74 -4.38
CA ALA A 286 24.16 -7.08 -4.64
C ALA A 286 22.96 -7.97 -4.28
N LYS A 287 21.88 -7.33 -3.83
CA LYS A 287 20.59 -7.99 -3.55
C LYS A 287 19.74 -8.11 -4.81
N VAL A 288 18.76 -9.01 -4.79
CA VAL A 288 17.86 -9.23 -5.92
C VAL A 288 17.03 -7.98 -6.25
N GLY A 289 16.48 -7.28 -5.25
CA GLY A 289 15.73 -6.05 -5.47
C GLY A 289 16.59 -4.97 -6.14
N GLN A 290 17.85 -4.82 -5.72
CA GLN A 290 18.80 -3.88 -6.35
C GLN A 290 19.04 -4.20 -7.83
N MET A 291 19.11 -5.49 -8.22
CA MET A 291 19.19 -5.87 -9.64
C MET A 291 17.91 -5.48 -10.40
N PHE A 292 16.73 -5.74 -9.85
CA PHE A 292 15.46 -5.36 -10.50
C PHE A 292 15.28 -3.85 -10.63
N ALA A 293 15.61 -3.08 -9.58
CA ALA A 293 15.60 -1.62 -9.63
C ALA A 293 16.60 -1.07 -10.67
N ALA A 294 17.84 -1.59 -10.69
CA ALA A 294 18.83 -1.18 -11.69
C ALA A 294 18.37 -1.50 -13.12
N TRP A 295 17.84 -2.70 -13.34
CA TRP A 295 17.33 -3.15 -14.64
C TRP A 295 16.15 -2.32 -15.16
N LYS A 296 15.14 -2.07 -14.31
CA LYS A 296 13.87 -1.44 -14.70
C LYS A 296 13.93 0.09 -14.69
N LEU A 297 14.60 0.68 -13.69
CA LEU A 297 14.56 2.11 -13.39
C LEU A 297 15.81 2.84 -13.92
N LEU A 298 16.96 2.16 -13.96
CA LEU A 298 18.22 2.72 -14.48
C LEU A 298 18.61 2.14 -15.85
N GLY A 299 17.80 1.23 -16.43
CA GLY A 299 18.06 0.61 -17.73
C GLY A 299 19.30 -0.27 -17.78
N TYR A 300 19.75 -0.80 -16.63
CA TYR A 300 20.98 -1.57 -16.52
C TYR A 300 20.90 -2.91 -17.28
N ASP A 301 21.79 -3.07 -18.25
CA ASP A 301 21.82 -4.22 -19.16
C ASP A 301 23.19 -4.91 -19.13
N ARG A 302 23.21 -6.22 -18.84
CA ARG A 302 24.40 -7.06 -18.80
C ARG A 302 24.07 -8.52 -19.11
N CYS A 303 24.74 -9.08 -20.11
CA CYS A 303 24.59 -10.48 -20.53
C CYS A 303 25.66 -11.40 -19.90
N ASP A 304 25.90 -11.22 -18.61
CA ASP A 304 26.83 -12.05 -17.83
C ASP A 304 26.11 -12.59 -16.59
N SER A 305 25.99 -13.91 -16.49
CA SER A 305 25.48 -14.59 -15.30
C SER A 305 26.40 -14.34 -14.09
N GLY A 306 25.84 -13.78 -13.02
CA GLY A 306 26.58 -13.46 -11.80
C GLY A 306 25.79 -13.79 -10.53
N TRP A 307 26.53 -14.06 -9.46
CA TRP A 307 25.99 -14.29 -8.11
C TRP A 307 25.32 -13.04 -7.53
N LEU A 308 24.28 -13.27 -6.73
CA LEU A 308 23.59 -12.30 -5.88
C LEU A 308 23.53 -12.78 -4.42
N ALA A 309 23.17 -11.89 -3.50
CA ALA A 309 23.18 -12.12 -2.05
C ALA A 309 22.30 -13.29 -1.57
N ASP A 310 21.23 -13.64 -2.29
CA ASP A 310 20.39 -14.82 -2.01
C ASP A 310 21.06 -16.15 -2.39
N GLY A 311 22.24 -16.10 -3.02
CA GLY A 311 22.90 -17.26 -3.61
C GLY A 311 22.27 -17.74 -4.92
N SER A 312 21.39 -16.95 -5.53
CA SER A 312 20.96 -17.18 -6.90
C SER A 312 21.99 -16.65 -7.90
N VAL A 313 21.87 -17.12 -9.14
CA VAL A 313 22.59 -16.57 -10.28
C VAL A 313 21.58 -15.97 -11.25
N ARG A 314 21.78 -14.70 -11.61
CA ARG A 314 20.88 -13.93 -12.50
C ARG A 314 21.67 -13.05 -13.47
N TYR A 315 21.00 -12.51 -14.48
CA TYR A 315 21.53 -11.44 -15.32
C TYR A 315 20.40 -10.54 -15.88
N PRO A 316 20.56 -9.20 -15.90
CA PRO A 316 19.52 -8.27 -16.36
C PRO A 316 19.69 -7.91 -17.83
N ILE A 317 18.62 -8.03 -18.63
CA ILE A 317 18.59 -7.56 -20.03
C ILE A 317 17.49 -6.50 -20.18
N SER A 318 17.87 -5.24 -20.38
CA SER A 318 16.93 -4.15 -20.70
C SER A 318 16.77 -3.96 -22.21
N ARG A 319 17.69 -4.49 -23.03
CA ARG A 319 17.68 -4.42 -24.50
C ARG A 319 17.73 -5.84 -25.11
N PRO A 320 16.58 -6.40 -25.54
CA PRO A 320 16.49 -7.75 -26.10
C PRO A 320 17.47 -8.00 -27.26
N ARG A 321 18.08 -9.20 -27.28
CA ARG A 321 19.04 -9.63 -28.31
C ARG A 321 19.27 -11.15 -28.29
N LYS A 322 19.49 -11.72 -29.48
CA LYS A 322 19.52 -13.17 -29.77
C LYS A 322 20.35 -14.05 -28.81
N ARG A 323 21.52 -13.59 -28.34
CA ARG A 323 22.42 -14.41 -27.48
C ARG A 323 22.13 -14.33 -25.98
N CYS A 324 21.14 -13.53 -25.57
CA CYS A 324 20.96 -13.15 -24.16
C CYS A 324 19.49 -13.25 -23.73
N SER A 325 18.60 -12.61 -24.48
CA SER A 325 17.15 -12.62 -24.25
C SER A 325 16.52 -12.16 -25.57
N PRO A 326 16.11 -13.08 -26.47
CA PRO A 326 15.75 -12.72 -27.84
C PRO A 326 14.55 -11.77 -27.94
N GLU A 327 13.53 -11.99 -27.10
CA GLU A 327 12.20 -11.39 -27.27
C GLU A 327 11.82 -10.40 -26.17
N GLU A 328 12.35 -10.54 -24.95
CA GLU A 328 11.87 -9.81 -23.77
C GLU A 328 12.99 -9.06 -23.04
N ALA A 329 12.67 -7.89 -22.49
CA ALA A 329 13.48 -7.29 -21.45
C ALA A 329 13.12 -7.95 -20.12
N ALA A 330 14.09 -8.54 -19.42
CA ALA A 330 13.86 -9.27 -18.18
C ALA A 330 15.15 -9.42 -17.35
N VAL A 331 14.99 -9.58 -16.04
CA VAL A 331 16.02 -10.22 -15.20
C VAL A 331 15.89 -11.73 -15.37
N ARG A 332 16.83 -12.35 -16.07
CA ARG A 332 16.84 -13.80 -16.31
C ARG A 332 17.41 -14.52 -15.09
N PHE A 333 16.66 -15.50 -14.59
CA PHE A 333 17.06 -16.36 -13.48
C PHE A 333 17.68 -17.65 -14.01
N VAL A 334 18.92 -17.95 -13.60
CA VAL A 334 19.66 -19.16 -14.00
C VAL A 334 19.39 -20.31 -13.03
N GLY A 335 19.26 -20.01 -11.74
CA GLY A 335 19.04 -21.02 -10.70
C GLY A 335 19.70 -20.67 -9.37
N PHE A 336 19.72 -21.65 -8.47
CA PHE A 336 20.55 -21.69 -7.27
C PHE A 336 21.60 -22.81 -7.42
N PRO A 337 22.69 -22.59 -8.18
CA PRO A 337 23.71 -23.61 -8.41
C PRO A 337 24.56 -23.90 -7.17
N ASP A 338 25.35 -24.99 -7.18
CA ASP A 338 26.27 -25.29 -6.09
C ASP A 338 27.26 -24.12 -5.90
N LYS A 339 27.30 -23.60 -4.68
CA LYS A 339 28.14 -22.48 -4.25
C LYS A 339 29.64 -22.74 -4.44
N LYS A 340 30.07 -24.00 -4.56
CA LYS A 340 31.47 -24.43 -4.77
C LYS A 340 31.94 -24.33 -6.24
N HIS A 341 31.04 -24.16 -7.20
CA HIS A 341 31.40 -24.14 -8.63
C HIS A 341 31.84 -22.74 -9.11
N LYS A 342 33.04 -22.68 -9.72
CA LYS A 342 33.62 -21.45 -10.30
C LYS A 342 33.10 -21.17 -11.71
N LEU A 343 31.82 -20.86 -11.85
CA LEU A 343 31.17 -20.71 -13.17
C LEU A 343 30.68 -19.28 -13.48
N TYR A 344 30.50 -18.44 -12.46
CA TYR A 344 29.78 -17.18 -12.59
C TYR A 344 30.63 -15.98 -12.16
N GLY A 345 30.22 -14.78 -12.61
CA GLY A 345 30.76 -13.54 -12.06
C GLY A 345 30.02 -13.12 -10.79
N VAL A 346 30.07 -11.83 -10.45
CA VAL A 346 29.32 -11.28 -9.32
C VAL A 346 28.77 -9.90 -9.64
N TYR A 347 27.56 -9.64 -9.16
CA TYR A 347 27.00 -8.29 -9.10
C TYR A 347 27.27 -7.71 -7.71
N CYS A 348 27.86 -6.53 -7.65
CA CYS A 348 28.15 -5.80 -6.43
C CYS A 348 27.30 -4.54 -6.33
N PHE A 349 27.09 -4.09 -5.10
CA PHE A 349 26.40 -2.87 -4.74
C PHE A 349 27.27 -2.04 -3.80
N ARG A 350 27.51 -0.78 -4.16
CA ARG A 350 28.21 0.19 -3.32
C ARG A 350 27.21 1.28 -2.91
N ALA A 351 26.85 1.33 -1.63
CA ALA A 351 26.02 2.41 -1.10
C ALA A 351 26.70 3.77 -1.29
N GLN A 352 25.91 4.81 -1.48
CA GLN A 352 26.34 6.19 -1.30
C GLN A 352 25.82 6.64 0.07
N ASN A 353 26.76 7.04 0.94
CA ASN A 353 26.47 7.67 2.23
C ASN A 353 26.06 9.13 2.02
#